data_AF-A0A0M3IXJ1-F1
#
_entry.id   AF-A0A0M3IXJ1-F1
#
_cell.length_a   1.000
_cell.length_b   1.000
_cell.length_c   1.000
_cell.angle_alpha   90.00
_cell.angle_beta   90.00
_cell.angle_gamma   90.00
#
_symmetry.space_group_name_H-M   'P 1'
#
loop_
_entity.id
_entity.type
_entity.pdbx_description
1 polymer ?
#
loop_
_entity_poly.entity_id
_entity_poly.type
_entity_poly.pdbx_seq_one_letter_code
_entity_poly.pdbx_strand_id
1 'polypeptide(L)'
;MADSKLTNQRKNAAASVLQETWFIHKYKKSCAKGDDLRLRQHQRRFLHAINEFRRIKWDQRKLQEKGNSLLDVGKVILSLI
;
A
#
# COMPACT_ATOMS: atom_id res chain seq x y z
N MET A 1 -4.17 -2.14 19.69
CA MET A 1 -3.06 -1.82 18.77
C MET A 1 -3.41 -0.49 18.11
N ALA A 2 -2.70 0.60 18.43
CA ALA A 2 -3.02 1.90 17.85
C ALA A 2 -2.75 1.87 16.35
N ASP A 3 -3.71 2.32 15.54
CA ASP A 3 -3.51 2.44 14.10
C ASP A 3 -2.44 3.50 13.82
N SER A 4 -1.25 3.06 13.45
CA SER A 4 -0.18 3.96 13.03
C SER A 4 -0.57 4.70 11.74
N LYS A 5 0.05 5.85 11.48
CA LYS A 5 -0.09 6.57 10.21
C LYS A 5 0.12 5.66 8.99
N LEU A 6 1.11 4.76 9.06
CA LEU A 6 1.40 3.79 8.00
C LEU A 6 0.32 2.72 7.86
N THR A 7 -0.30 2.28 8.96
CA THR A 7 -1.42 1.34 8.93
C THR A 7 -2.62 1.96 8.22
N ASN A 8 -2.94 3.22 8.51
CA ASN A 8 -4.02 3.95 7.84
C ASN A 8 -3.73 4.20 6.36
N GLN A 9 -2.51 4.60 6.01
CA GLN A 9 -2.09 4.74 4.61
C GLN A 9 -2.22 3.42 3.84
N ARG A 10 -1.85 2.29 4.47
CA ARG A 10 -1.99 0.96 3.86
C ARG A 10 -3.46 0.60 3.61
N LYS A 11 -4.35 0.86 4.57
CA LYS A 11 -5.80 0.63 4.42
C LYS A 11 -6.37 1.50 3.28
N ASN A 12 -5.97 2.77 3.22
CA ASN A 12 -6.41 3.69 2.16
C ASN A 12 -5.94 3.24 0.78
N ALA A 13 -4.65 2.91 0.63
CA ALA A 13 -4.12 2.40 -0.64
C ALA A 13 -4.82 1.11 -1.08
N ALA A 14 -5.10 0.20 -0.15
CA ALA A 14 -5.86 -1.03 -0.44
C ALA A 14 -7.30 -0.72 -0.90
N ALA A 15 -7.98 0.23 -0.24
CA ALA A 15 -9.32 0.66 -0.64
C ALA A 15 -9.30 1.26 -2.06
N SER A 16 -8.31 2.09 -2.39
CA SER A 16 -8.13 2.61 -3.75
C SER A 16 -7.89 1.51 -4.78
N VAL A 17 -7.09 0.47 -4.47
CA VAL A 17 -6.91 -0.68 -5.37
C VAL A 17 -8.24 -1.36 -5.67
N LEU A 18 -9.07 -1.63 -4.66
CA LEU A 18 -10.38 -2.26 -4.84
C LEU A 18 -11.34 -1.37 -5.65
N GLN A 19 -11.37 -0.07 -5.33
CA GLN A 19 -12.18 0.91 -6.04
C GLN A 19 -11.83 0.99 -7.53
N GLU A 20 -10.54 1.11 -7.85
CA GLU A 20 -10.10 1.21 -9.24
C GLU A 20 -10.28 -0.12 -9.99
N THR A 21 -10.15 -1.28 -9.31
CA THR A 21 -10.47 -2.60 -9.89
C THR A 21 -11.93 -2.67 -10.34
N TRP A 22 -12.85 -2.21 -9.49
CA TRP A 22 -14.27 -2.15 -9.82
C TRP A 22 -14.55 -1.23 -11.02
N PHE A 23 -13.97 -0.02 -11.03
CA PHE A 23 -14.16 0.90 -12.15
C PHE A 23 -13.56 0.36 -13.46
N ILE A 24 -12.41 -0.28 -13.43
CA ILE A 24 -11.83 -0.96 -14.60
C ILE A 24 -12.79 -2.03 -15.11
N HIS A 25 -13.35 -2.86 -14.23
CA HIS A 25 -14.34 -3.88 -14.62
C HIS A 25 -15.59 -3.25 -15.26
N LYS A 26 -16.10 -2.17 -14.66
CA LYS A 26 -17.28 -1.44 -15.13
C LYS A 26 -17.07 -0.84 -16.52
N TYR A 27 -15.99 -0.08 -16.72
CA TYR A 27 -15.73 0.62 -17.98
C TYR A 27 -15.20 -0.28 -19.08
N LYS A 28 -14.53 -1.39 -18.75
CA LYS A 28 -14.11 -2.40 -19.74
C LYS A 28 -15.29 -3.08 -20.43
N LYS A 29 -16.45 -3.18 -19.75
CA LYS A 29 -17.67 -3.81 -20.28
C LYS A 29 -18.65 -2.81 -20.92
N SER A 30 -18.35 -1.51 -20.87
CA SER A 30 -19.26 -0.47 -21.35
C SER A 30 -18.95 -0.12 -22.81
N CYS A 31 -19.98 -0.06 -23.66
CA CYS A 31 -19.86 0.28 -25.08
C CYS A 31 -20.08 1.78 -25.38
N ALA A 32 -20.10 2.65 -24.37
CA ALA A 32 -20.36 4.07 -24.58
C ALA A 32 -19.12 4.82 -25.12
N LYS A 33 -19.34 5.74 -26.07
CA LYS A 33 -18.29 6.62 -26.59
C LYS A 33 -17.66 7.44 -25.45
N GLY A 34 -16.33 7.34 -25.31
CA GLY A 34 -15.55 8.06 -24.30
C GLY A 34 -15.15 7.24 -23.06
N ASP A 35 -15.70 6.04 -22.88
CA ASP A 35 -15.35 5.19 -21.74
C ASP A 35 -13.91 4.64 -21.82
N ASP A 36 -13.30 4.57 -23.00
CA ASP A 36 -11.88 4.22 -23.15
C ASP A 36 -10.94 5.20 -22.42
N LEU A 37 -11.25 6.49 -22.44
CA LEU A 37 -10.44 7.49 -21.75
C LEU A 37 -10.57 7.34 -20.24
N ARG A 38 -11.80 7.07 -19.75
CA ARG A 38 -12.07 6.77 -18.34
C ARG A 38 -11.39 5.47 -17.91
N LEU A 39 -11.46 4.43 -18.73
CA LEU A 39 -10.77 3.16 -18.50
C LEU A 39 -9.27 3.37 -18.34
N ARG A 40 -8.62 4.12 -19.25
CA ARG A 40 -7.19 4.46 -19.13
C ARG A 40 -6.89 5.28 -17.88
N GLN A 41 -7.77 6.16 -17.45
CA GLN A 41 -7.60 6.92 -16.22
C GLN A 41 -7.65 6.00 -15.00
N HIS A 42 -8.64 5.12 -14.91
CA HIS A 42 -8.77 4.15 -13.82
C HIS A 42 -7.62 3.14 -13.80
N GLN A 43 -7.15 2.67 -14.95
CA GLN A 43 -5.95 1.84 -15.07
C GLN A 43 -4.70 2.53 -14.53
N ARG A 44 -4.49 3.82 -14.85
CA ARG A 44 -3.36 4.59 -14.28
C ARG A 44 -3.48 4.72 -12.77
N ARG A 45 -4.67 5.08 -12.26
CA ARG A 45 -4.91 5.19 -10.81
C ARG A 45 -4.72 3.86 -10.08
N PHE A 46 -5.15 2.75 -10.68
CA PHE A 46 -4.93 1.40 -10.17
C PHE A 46 -3.45 1.08 -10.02
N LEU A 47 -2.64 1.35 -11.06
CA LEU A 47 -1.19 1.15 -11.01
C LEU A 47 -0.53 2.03 -9.94
N HIS A 48 -0.96 3.29 -9.81
CA HIS A 48 -0.49 4.16 -8.74
C HIS A 48 -0.82 3.60 -7.35
N ALA A 49 -2.05 3.14 -7.12
CA ALA A 49 -2.47 2.57 -5.84
C ALA A 49 -1.70 1.28 -5.50
N ILE A 50 -1.41 0.41 -6.49
CA ILE A 50 -0.56 -0.77 -6.30
C ILE A 50 0.86 -0.36 -5.90
N ASN A 51 1.46 0.59 -6.62
CA ASN A 51 2.83 1.05 -6.34
C ASN A 51 2.92 1.69 -4.96
N GLU A 52 1.92 2.48 -4.58
CA GLU A 52 1.83 3.04 -3.24
C GLU A 52 1.69 1.96 -2.16
N PHE A 53 0.81 0.98 -2.35
CA PHE A 53 0.67 -0.14 -1.42
C PHE A 53 1.98 -0.92 -1.24
N ARG A 54 2.71 -1.16 -2.34
CA ARG A 54 4.04 -1.80 -2.30
C ARG A 54 5.07 -0.97 -1.56
N ARG A 55 5.10 0.35 -1.79
CA ARG A 55 5.98 1.29 -1.07
C ARG A 55 5.71 1.26 0.43
N ILE A 56 4.45 1.37 0.85
CA ILE A 56 4.07 1.35 2.27
C ILE A 56 4.47 0.01 2.92
N LYS A 57 4.26 -1.12 2.24
CA LYS A 57 4.71 -2.44 2.73
C LYS A 57 6.23 -2.50 2.92
N TRP A 58 6.99 -1.90 2.01
CA TRP A 58 8.44 -1.80 2.12
C TRP A 58 8.89 -0.92 3.28
N ASP A 59 8.24 0.23 3.47
CA ASP A 59 8.53 1.14 4.57
C ASP A 59 8.22 0.50 5.94
N GLN A 60 7.13 -0.27 6.03
CA GLN A 60 6.83 -1.09 7.21
C GLN A 60 7.95 -2.08 7.52
N ARG A 61 8.50 -2.77 6.51
CA ARG A 61 9.62 -3.71 6.69
C ARG A 61 10.87 -3.00 7.19
N LYS A 62 11.26 -1.87 6.59
CA LYS A 62 12.42 -1.07 7.02
C LYS A 62 12.32 -0.63 8.49
N LEU A 63 11.14 -0.21 8.92
CA LEU A 63 10.91 0.19 10.31
C LEU A 63 11.02 -1.00 11.27
N GLN A 64 10.49 -2.16 10.87
CA GLN A 64 10.61 -3.39 11.65
C GLN A 64 12.08 -3.82 11.79
N GLU A 65 12.85 -3.77 10.70
CA GLU A 65 14.29 -4.11 10.72
C GLU A 65 15.06 -3.19 11.68
N LYS A 66 14.82 -1.87 11.64
CA LYS A 66 15.43 -0.92 12.58
C LYS A 66 15.05 -1.21 14.04
N GLY A 67 13.78 -1.55 14.28
CA GLY A 67 13.30 -1.94 15.61
C GLY A 67 14.01 -3.20 16.11
N ASN A 68 14.16 -4.21 15.25
CA ASN A 68 14.86 -5.45 15.61
C ASN A 68 16.34 -5.20 15.91
N SER A 69 17.03 -4.37 15.13
CA SER A 69 18.43 -4.02 15.41
C SER A 69 18.61 -3.35 16.78
N LEU A 70 17.70 -2.47 17.18
CA LEU A 70 17.73 -1.86 18.52
C LEU A 70 17.49 -2.89 19.64
N LEU A 71 16.55 -3.83 19.42
CA LEU A 71 16.30 -4.90 20.38
C LEU A 71 17.51 -5.83 20.52
N ASP A 72 18.19 -6.14 19.42
CA ASP A 72 19.36 -7.01 19.45
C ASP A 72 20.54 -6.35 20.17
N VAL A 73 20.76 -5.04 19.99
CA VAL A 73 21.73 -4.28 20.81
C VAL A 73 21.36 -4.34 22.29
N GLY A 74 20.08 -4.16 22.63
CA GLY A 74 19.60 -4.26 24.01
C GLY A 74 19.86 -5.63 24.63
N LYS A 75 19.65 -6.72 23.90
CA LYS A 75 19.93 -8.10 24.36
C LYS A 75 21.41 -8.31 24.63
N VAL A 76 22.30 -7.81 23.76
CA VAL A 76 23.75 -7.93 23.95
C VAL A 76 24.17 -7.22 25.24
N ILE A 77 23.69 -6.00 25.46
CA ILE A 77 23.98 -5.26 26.70
C ILE A 77 23.48 -6.02 27.93
N LEU A 78 22.26 -6.54 27.89
CA LEU A 78 21.69 -7.34 28.99
C LEU A 78 22.46 -8.63 29.26
N SER A 79 23.07 -9.27 28.25
CA SER A 79 23.87 -10.48 28.43
C SER A 79 25.27 -10.24 28.99
N LEU A 80 25.72 -8.97 29.01
CA LEU A 80 27.03 -8.56 29.51
C LEU A 80 26.99 -8.03 30.95
N ILE A 81 25.80 -7.97 31.57
CA ILE A 81 25.54 -7.57 32.96
C ILE A 81 25.17 -8.82 33.74
#